data_AF-X8CBH5-F1
#
_entry.id   AF-X8CBH5-F1
#
_cell.length_a   1.000
_cell.length_b   1.000
_cell.length_c   1.000
_cell.angle_alpha   90.00
_cell.angle_beta   90.00
_cell.angle_gamma   90.00
#
_symmetry.space_group_name_H-M   'P 1'
#
loop_
_entity.id
_entity.type
_entity.pdbx_description
1 polymer ?
#
loop_
_entity_poly.entity_id
_entity_poly.type
_entity_poly.pdbx_seq_one_letter_code
_entity_poly.pdbx_strand_id
1 'polypeptide(L)'
;MTSSAPRLPDGFAVQVDRRVRVLGDGSALLGGSPTRLLKLAPAAQDMLCDGRLKVRDDLSAQLARTLLDATVAHPRPAGGPSHHDVTVVIPVRNNLSGVRRLVSSLRGLRVVVVDDGSFNAVEPEDFVGAHCDIEVLRHHRSKGPAAARNTGLAACRTDFVAFLDSDVAPRRGWLEALLGHFCDPTVGLVAPRIVGLSHNENVVARYEAVHSSLDLGEREARCCPTARCRMSPARPSSVGARPSGRSAGSTRRCSPARTSTCAGG
;
A
#
# COMPACT_ATOMS: atom_id res chain seq x y z
N MET A 1 1.28 -16.49 25.65
CA MET A 1 -0.12 -16.23 25.25
C MET A 1 -0.12 -15.76 23.80
N THR A 2 -0.24 -16.69 22.84
CA THR A 2 -0.36 -16.35 21.42
C THR A 2 -1.75 -15.79 21.18
N SER A 3 -1.87 -14.47 21.08
CA SER A 3 -3.07 -13.84 20.53
C SER A 3 -3.31 -14.47 19.15
N SER A 4 -4.38 -15.26 19.03
CA SER A 4 -4.78 -15.87 17.77
C SER A 4 -5.04 -14.74 16.79
N ALA A 5 -4.24 -14.67 15.72
CA ALA A 5 -4.45 -13.67 14.69
C ALA A 5 -5.89 -13.82 14.14
N PRO A 6 -6.60 -12.71 13.89
CA PRO A 6 -7.94 -12.76 13.34
C PRO A 6 -8.00 -13.61 12.06
N ARG A 7 -9.08 -14.39 11.94
CA ARG A 7 -9.33 -15.30 10.82
C ARG A 7 -9.43 -14.51 9.51
N LEU A 8 -8.81 -15.02 8.45
CA LEU A 8 -8.96 -14.48 7.10
C LEU A 8 -10.38 -14.74 6.57
N PRO A 9 -10.98 -13.81 5.79
CA PRO A 9 -12.33 -13.97 5.29
C PRO A 9 -12.43 -15.06 4.22
N ASP A 10 -13.61 -15.66 4.08
CA ASP A 10 -13.86 -16.63 3.02
C ASP A 10 -13.72 -15.98 1.64
N GLY A 11 -13.19 -16.74 0.69
CA GLY A 11 -12.88 -16.25 -0.65
C GLY A 11 -11.51 -15.57 -0.78
N PHE A 12 -10.88 -15.15 0.33
CA PHE A 12 -9.50 -14.71 0.35
C PHE A 12 -8.58 -15.80 -0.22
N ALA A 13 -7.64 -15.43 -1.08
CA ALA A 13 -6.67 -16.38 -1.61
C ALA A 13 -5.25 -15.98 -1.25
N VAL A 14 -4.35 -16.96 -1.27
CA VAL A 14 -2.91 -16.76 -1.22
C VAL A 14 -2.26 -17.49 -2.38
N GLN A 15 -1.16 -16.94 -2.88
CA GLN A 15 -0.35 -17.54 -3.93
C GLN A 15 1.07 -17.75 -3.40
N VAL A 16 1.53 -18.99 -3.38
CA VAL A 16 2.93 -19.33 -3.05
C VAL A 16 3.87 -18.54 -3.96
N ASP A 17 4.89 -17.92 -3.36
CA ASP A 17 5.90 -17.14 -4.08
C ASP A 17 6.66 -18.06 -5.05
N ARG A 18 6.88 -17.61 -6.28
CA ARG A 18 7.58 -18.38 -7.32
C ARG A 18 9.00 -18.79 -6.94
N ARG A 19 9.63 -18.15 -5.94
CA ARG A 19 10.95 -18.52 -5.44
C ARG A 19 10.92 -19.59 -4.35
N VAL A 20 9.76 -19.92 -3.82
CA VAL A 20 9.63 -21.00 -2.85
C VAL A 20 9.81 -22.30 -3.58
N ARG A 21 10.81 -23.08 -3.15
CA ARG A 21 11.04 -24.42 -3.68
C ARG A 21 10.09 -25.38 -3.00
N VAL A 22 9.33 -26.11 -3.80
CA VAL A 22 8.54 -27.26 -3.35
C VAL A 22 9.46 -28.48 -3.31
N LEU A 23 9.43 -29.21 -2.21
CA LEU A 23 10.29 -30.38 -1.94
C LEU A 23 9.41 -31.59 -1.59
N GLY A 24 9.94 -32.80 -1.83
CA GLY A 24 9.31 -34.07 -1.45
C GLY A 24 7.87 -34.17 -1.92
N ASP A 25 7.64 -33.95 -3.22
CA ASP A 25 6.34 -34.03 -3.91
C ASP A 25 5.22 -33.18 -3.29
N GLY A 26 5.57 -32.03 -2.69
CA GLY A 26 4.59 -31.13 -2.07
C GLY A 26 4.62 -31.15 -0.55
N SER A 27 5.34 -32.08 0.06
CA SER A 27 5.40 -32.22 1.53
C SER A 27 6.17 -31.12 2.25
N ALA A 28 6.99 -30.32 1.55
CA ALA A 28 7.66 -29.19 2.16
C ALA A 28 7.87 -28.00 1.21
N LEU A 29 7.90 -26.80 1.81
CA LEU A 29 8.18 -25.52 1.17
C LEU A 29 9.44 -24.91 1.76
N LEU A 30 10.42 -24.57 0.92
CA LEU A 30 11.64 -23.87 1.31
C LEU A 30 11.70 -22.48 0.69
N GLY A 31 11.62 -21.43 1.50
CA GLY A 31 11.69 -20.04 1.02
C GLY A 31 11.33 -19.01 2.07
N GLY A 32 10.94 -17.81 1.64
CA GLY A 32 10.60 -16.69 2.52
C GLY A 32 11.77 -15.79 2.90
N SER A 33 11.50 -14.82 3.77
CA SER A 33 12.45 -13.84 4.28
C SER A 33 12.16 -13.52 5.76
N PRO A 34 12.91 -14.10 6.71
CA PRO A 34 14.06 -14.99 6.51
C PRO A 34 13.66 -16.35 5.91
N THR A 35 14.63 -17.05 5.30
CA THR A 35 14.40 -18.38 4.71
C THR A 35 13.93 -19.37 5.77
N ARG A 36 12.86 -20.11 5.48
CA ARG A 36 12.24 -21.12 6.34
C ARG A 36 11.95 -22.38 5.54
N LEU A 37 12.03 -23.52 6.22
CA LEU A 37 11.50 -24.79 5.75
C LEU A 37 10.16 -25.05 6.47
N LEU A 38 9.07 -25.14 5.72
CA LEU A 38 7.75 -25.48 6.22
C LEU A 38 7.42 -26.90 5.78
N LYS A 39 7.07 -27.77 6.73
CA LYS A 39 6.52 -29.10 6.41
C LYS A 39 5.00 -29.01 6.33
N LEU A 40 4.42 -29.54 5.27
CA LEU A 40 2.99 -29.57 5.04
C LEU A 40 2.45 -30.96 5.39
N ALA A 41 1.46 -31.01 6.28
CA ALA A 41 0.68 -32.23 6.48
C ALA A 41 -0.05 -32.62 5.18
N PRO A 42 -0.37 -33.90 4.93
CA PRO A 42 -1.04 -34.34 3.71
C PRO A 42 -2.30 -33.52 3.39
N ALA A 43 -3.17 -33.28 4.38
CA ALA A 43 -4.37 -32.46 4.22
C ALA A 43 -4.08 -31.01 3.76
N ALA A 44 -2.92 -30.44 4.11
CA ALA A 44 -2.51 -29.11 3.67
C ALA A 44 -1.98 -29.10 2.24
N GLN A 45 -1.46 -30.24 1.75
CA GLN A 45 -0.98 -30.39 0.37
C GLN A 45 -2.18 -30.39 -0.59
N ASP A 46 -3.24 -31.12 -0.24
CA ASP A 46 -4.48 -31.19 -1.03
C ASP A 46 -5.21 -29.84 -1.13
N MET A 47 -4.94 -28.91 -0.20
CA MET A 47 -5.51 -27.56 -0.21
C MET A 47 -4.82 -26.61 -1.19
N LEU A 48 -3.62 -26.95 -1.66
CA LEU A 48 -2.84 -26.14 -2.59
C LEU A 48 -2.99 -26.67 -4.02
N CYS A 49 -3.67 -25.92 -4.87
CA CYS A 49 -3.76 -26.21 -6.30
C CYS A 49 -2.88 -25.21 -7.05
N ASP A 50 -1.83 -25.68 -7.75
CA ASP A 50 -0.85 -24.82 -8.45
C ASP A 50 -0.24 -23.71 -7.56
N GLY A 51 0.02 -24.08 -6.29
CA GLY A 51 0.53 -23.15 -5.27
C GLY A 51 -0.47 -22.07 -4.84
N ARG A 52 -1.74 -22.18 -5.25
CA ARG A 52 -2.82 -21.29 -4.82
C ARG A 52 -3.68 -21.99 -3.77
N LEU A 53 -4.01 -21.25 -2.72
CA LEU A 53 -4.98 -21.67 -1.72
C LEU A 53 -6.07 -20.61 -1.59
N LYS A 54 -7.33 -21.05 -1.58
CA LYS A 54 -8.51 -20.21 -1.35
C LYS A 54 -9.15 -20.60 -0.02
N VAL A 55 -9.35 -19.61 0.85
CA VAL A 55 -9.99 -19.78 2.16
C VAL A 55 -11.47 -20.13 1.96
N ARG A 56 -11.88 -21.25 2.56
CA ARG A 56 -13.25 -21.80 2.54
C ARG A 56 -13.75 -22.22 3.92
N ASP A 57 -12.83 -22.43 4.86
CA ASP A 57 -13.08 -22.95 6.21
C ASP A 57 -11.94 -22.50 7.15
N ASP A 58 -12.01 -22.89 8.43
CA ASP A 58 -11.02 -22.51 9.45
C ASP A 58 -9.63 -23.10 9.17
N LEU A 59 -9.57 -24.33 8.65
CA LEU A 59 -8.30 -25.02 8.41
C LEU A 59 -7.54 -24.36 7.25
N SER A 60 -8.23 -24.05 6.15
CA SER A 60 -7.67 -23.29 5.02
C SER A 60 -7.32 -21.86 5.41
N ALA A 61 -8.11 -21.20 6.28
CA ALA A 61 -7.77 -19.88 6.83
C ALA A 61 -6.48 -19.92 7.66
N GLN A 62 -6.32 -20.93 8.52
CA GLN A 62 -5.13 -21.12 9.35
C GLN A 62 -3.88 -21.42 8.50
N LEU A 63 -4.01 -22.26 7.47
CA LEU A 63 -2.93 -22.54 6.53
C LEU A 63 -2.55 -21.28 5.74
N ALA A 64 -3.51 -20.53 5.22
CA ALA A 64 -3.27 -19.24 4.55
C ALA A 64 -2.48 -18.26 5.44
N ARG A 65 -2.92 -18.09 6.71
CA ARG A 65 -2.23 -17.25 7.71
C ARG A 65 -0.78 -17.71 7.91
N THR A 66 -0.57 -19.02 8.04
CA THR A 66 0.77 -19.61 8.22
C THR A 66 1.68 -19.32 7.04
N LEU A 67 1.19 -19.48 5.81
CA LEU A 67 1.96 -19.20 4.59
C LEU A 67 2.34 -17.71 4.47
N LEU A 68 1.41 -16.81 4.79
CA LEU A 68 1.66 -15.36 4.82
C LEU A 68 2.68 -14.97 5.91
N ASP A 69 2.55 -15.57 7.10
CA ASP A 69 3.43 -15.31 8.24
C ASP A 69 4.85 -15.78 8.01
N ALA A 70 4.99 -16.93 7.37
CA ALA A 70 6.27 -17.47 6.92
C ALA A 70 6.81 -16.75 5.69
N THR A 71 6.08 -15.79 5.10
CA THR A 71 6.48 -15.01 3.91
C THR A 71 6.75 -15.86 2.67
N VAL A 72 6.13 -17.04 2.61
CA VAL A 72 6.24 -17.97 1.47
C VAL A 72 5.10 -17.82 0.47
N ALA A 73 4.07 -17.03 0.80
CA ALA A 73 2.96 -16.73 -0.08
C ALA A 73 2.59 -15.25 -0.04
N HIS A 74 1.95 -14.80 -1.10
CA HIS A 74 1.45 -13.44 -1.27
C HIS A 74 -0.08 -13.41 -1.20
N PRO A 75 -0.66 -12.37 -0.58
CA PRO A 75 -2.12 -12.23 -0.49
C PRO A 75 -2.72 -11.96 -1.87
N ARG A 76 -3.87 -12.59 -2.14
CA ARG A 76 -4.70 -12.43 -3.34
C ARG A 76 -6.13 -12.16 -2.85
N PRO A 77 -6.40 -10.93 -2.38
CA PRO A 77 -7.70 -10.58 -1.81
C PRO A 77 -8.80 -10.71 -2.88
N ALA A 78 -9.99 -11.13 -2.47
CA ALA A 78 -11.16 -11.21 -3.34
C ALA A 78 -11.85 -9.84 -3.53
N GLY A 79 -11.62 -8.93 -2.60
CA GLY A 79 -12.18 -7.57 -2.55
C GLY A 79 -11.60 -6.82 -1.36
N GLY A 80 -12.06 -5.59 -1.13
CA GLY A 80 -11.62 -4.75 -0.04
C GLY A 80 -12.64 -3.67 0.31
N PRO A 81 -12.28 -2.75 1.23
CA PRO A 81 -13.07 -1.56 1.54
C PRO A 81 -13.40 -0.73 0.29
N SER A 82 -14.43 0.11 0.40
CA SER A 82 -14.82 0.99 -0.68
C SER A 82 -13.86 2.18 -0.81
N HIS A 83 -13.73 2.73 -2.01
CA HIS A 83 -12.99 3.98 -2.22
C HIS A 83 -13.62 5.17 -1.46
N HIS A 84 -14.91 5.09 -1.11
CA HIS A 84 -15.59 6.06 -0.26
C HIS A 84 -15.09 6.07 1.19
N ASP A 85 -14.43 4.99 1.63
CA ASP A 85 -13.83 4.85 2.95
C ASP A 85 -12.39 5.41 3.00
N VAL A 86 -11.98 6.15 1.97
CA VAL A 86 -10.62 6.70 1.82
C VAL A 86 -10.66 8.21 1.65
N THR A 87 -9.76 8.89 2.36
CA THR A 87 -9.40 10.29 2.07
C THR A 87 -7.98 10.33 1.55
N VAL A 88 -7.77 10.99 0.40
CA VAL A 88 -6.44 11.21 -0.16
C VAL A 88 -5.87 12.50 0.40
N VAL A 89 -4.68 12.46 0.99
CA VAL A 89 -3.95 13.62 1.50
C VAL A 89 -2.80 13.95 0.56
N ILE A 90 -2.78 15.19 0.06
CA ILE A 90 -1.77 15.68 -0.90
C ILE A 90 -1.04 16.88 -0.29
N PRO A 91 0.18 16.70 0.27
CA PRO A 91 1.02 17.84 0.59
C PRO A 91 1.53 18.49 -0.70
N VAL A 92 1.50 19.83 -0.74
CA VAL A 92 1.99 20.61 -1.88
C VAL A 92 2.78 21.81 -1.39
N ARG A 93 3.87 22.14 -2.09
CA ARG A 93 4.59 23.40 -1.95
C ARG A 93 5.13 23.83 -3.31
N ASN A 94 4.70 24.99 -3.80
CA ASN A 94 5.13 25.56 -5.08
C ASN A 94 4.91 24.66 -6.32
N ASN A 95 3.90 23.78 -6.29
CA ASN A 95 3.61 22.85 -7.40
C ASN A 95 2.12 22.80 -7.73
N LEU A 96 1.54 23.96 -8.02
CA LEU A 96 0.11 24.09 -8.32
C LEU A 96 -0.29 23.28 -9.56
N SER A 97 0.53 23.28 -10.60
CA SER A 97 0.26 22.53 -11.84
C SER A 97 0.26 21.02 -11.61
N GLY A 98 1.19 20.50 -10.78
CA GLY A 98 1.24 19.10 -10.40
C GLY A 98 0.00 18.66 -9.62
N VAL A 99 -0.38 19.40 -8.57
CA VAL A 99 -1.57 19.05 -7.77
C VAL A 99 -2.85 19.12 -8.60
N ARG A 100 -3.01 20.10 -9.50
CA ARG A 100 -4.16 20.17 -10.41
C ARG A 100 -4.23 18.97 -11.35
N ARG A 101 -3.10 18.54 -11.91
CA ARG A 101 -3.01 17.33 -12.74
C ARG A 101 -3.38 16.08 -11.95
N LEU A 102 -2.84 15.93 -10.74
CA LEU A 102 -3.12 14.79 -9.87
C LEU A 102 -4.61 14.73 -9.50
N VAL A 103 -5.17 15.81 -8.97
CA VAL A 103 -6.59 15.90 -8.57
C VAL A 103 -7.52 15.55 -9.74
N SER A 104 -7.19 15.96 -10.97
CA SER A 104 -7.99 15.62 -12.16
C SER A 104 -8.08 14.11 -12.44
N SER A 105 -7.13 13.32 -11.91
CA SER A 105 -7.11 11.85 -12.01
C SER A 105 -7.83 11.12 -10.87
N LEU A 106 -8.23 11.83 -9.80
CA LEU A 106 -8.78 11.25 -8.56
C LEU A 106 -10.32 11.30 -8.48
N ARG A 107 -10.99 11.27 -9.63
CA ARG A 107 -12.44 11.46 -9.76
C ARG A 107 -13.23 10.60 -8.78
N GLY A 108 -14.20 11.20 -8.08
CA GLY A 108 -15.08 10.55 -7.11
C GLY A 108 -14.47 10.35 -5.73
N LEU A 109 -13.20 10.73 -5.51
CA LEU A 109 -12.53 10.59 -4.22
C LEU A 109 -12.67 11.85 -3.36
N ARG A 110 -12.50 11.66 -2.04
CA ARG A 110 -12.28 12.74 -1.08
C ARG A 110 -10.80 13.09 -1.04
N VAL A 111 -10.47 14.37 -1.13
CA VAL A 111 -9.12 14.87 -1.25
C VAL A 111 -8.91 16.03 -0.28
N VAL A 112 -7.85 15.96 0.53
CA VAL A 112 -7.35 17.05 1.35
C VAL A 112 -6.02 17.49 0.77
N VAL A 113 -5.97 18.70 0.21
CA VAL A 113 -4.74 19.34 -0.25
C VAL A 113 -4.18 20.17 0.90
N VAL A 114 -2.91 19.98 1.24
CA VAL A 114 -2.24 20.74 2.29
C VAL A 114 -1.13 21.58 1.68
N ASP A 115 -1.38 22.88 1.52
CA ASP A 115 -0.39 23.86 1.06
C ASP A 115 0.58 24.21 2.20
N ASP A 116 1.81 23.73 2.09
CA ASP A 116 2.88 23.94 3.06
C ASP A 116 3.63 25.27 2.83
N GLY A 117 2.87 26.37 2.72
CA GLY A 117 3.41 27.72 2.56
C GLY A 117 4.02 27.97 1.18
N SER A 118 3.29 27.66 0.12
CA SER A 118 3.63 28.06 -1.25
C SER A 118 3.67 29.58 -1.40
N PHE A 119 4.54 30.07 -2.31
CA PHE A 119 4.67 31.50 -2.63
C PHE A 119 3.35 32.07 -3.15
N ASN A 120 2.76 31.37 -4.13
CA ASN A 120 1.39 31.61 -4.57
C ASN A 120 0.51 30.63 -3.80
N ALA A 121 -0.53 31.16 -3.17
CA ALA A 121 -1.42 30.34 -2.38
C ALA A 121 -2.18 29.34 -3.25
N VAL A 122 -2.26 28.09 -2.79
CA VAL A 122 -3.21 27.13 -3.35
C VAL A 122 -4.55 27.38 -2.68
N GLU A 123 -5.56 27.66 -3.48
CA GLU A 123 -6.91 28.00 -3.01
C GLU A 123 -7.94 27.00 -3.60
N PRO A 124 -9.12 26.83 -2.99
CA PRO A 124 -10.16 25.93 -3.52
C PRO A 124 -10.55 26.22 -4.98
N GLU A 125 -10.49 27.48 -5.40
CA GLU A 125 -10.81 27.94 -6.75
C GLU A 125 -9.85 27.36 -7.81
N ASP A 126 -8.64 26.95 -7.43
CA ASP A 126 -7.68 26.31 -8.34
C ASP A 126 -8.17 24.97 -8.88
N PHE A 127 -9.16 24.37 -8.22
CA PHE A 127 -9.69 23.05 -8.53
C PHE A 127 -11.10 23.09 -9.12
N VAL A 128 -11.59 24.26 -9.55
CA VAL A 128 -12.87 24.36 -10.26
C VAL A 128 -12.88 23.42 -11.48
N GLY A 129 -13.92 22.60 -11.58
CA GLY A 129 -14.06 21.57 -12.62
C GLY A 129 -13.43 20.22 -12.29
N ALA A 130 -12.74 20.08 -11.14
CA ALA A 130 -12.39 18.77 -10.62
C ALA A 130 -13.65 18.02 -10.17
N HIS A 131 -13.71 16.72 -10.44
CA HIS A 131 -14.82 15.86 -10.01
C HIS A 131 -14.44 15.11 -8.74
N CYS A 132 -13.95 15.83 -7.73
CA CYS A 132 -13.56 15.30 -6.42
C CYS A 132 -14.17 16.16 -5.32
N ASP A 133 -14.28 15.61 -4.11
CA ASP A 133 -14.62 16.37 -2.90
C ASP A 133 -13.32 16.90 -2.30
N ILE A 134 -13.05 18.21 -2.41
CA ILE A 134 -11.73 18.80 -2.15
C ILE A 134 -11.80 19.78 -0.98
N GLU A 135 -10.95 19.57 0.02
CA GLU A 135 -10.66 20.51 1.10
C GLU A 135 -9.21 21.01 0.97
N VAL A 136 -8.99 22.32 1.10
CA VAL A 136 -7.65 22.94 1.05
C VAL A 136 -7.30 23.48 2.42
N LEU A 137 -6.17 23.05 2.96
CA LEU A 137 -5.59 23.51 4.22
C LEU A 137 -4.28 24.25 3.94
N ARG A 138 -4.06 25.40 4.59
CA ARG A 138 -2.87 26.21 4.38
C ARG A 138 -2.03 26.34 5.64
N HIS A 139 -0.72 26.15 5.51
CA HIS A 139 0.26 26.65 6.46
C HIS A 139 0.75 28.05 6.04
N HIS A 140 0.76 29.00 6.98
CA HIS A 140 1.32 30.35 6.72
C HIS A 140 2.81 30.34 6.35
N ARG A 141 3.56 29.35 6.81
CA ARG A 141 4.97 29.11 6.50
C ARG A 141 5.20 27.62 6.34
N SER A 142 6.18 27.22 5.53
CA SER A 142 6.54 25.81 5.36
C SER A 142 6.94 25.18 6.70
N LYS A 143 6.33 24.04 7.02
CA LYS A 143 6.62 23.18 8.17
C LYS A 143 7.22 21.83 7.76
N GLY A 144 7.37 21.61 6.45
CA GLY A 144 7.90 20.40 5.84
C GLY A 144 6.81 19.37 5.52
N PRO A 145 7.11 18.40 4.63
CA PRO A 145 6.14 17.45 4.10
C PRO A 145 5.53 16.53 5.16
N ALA A 146 6.28 16.17 6.20
CA ALA A 146 5.76 15.37 7.31
C ALA A 146 4.70 16.13 8.11
N ALA A 147 4.91 17.42 8.39
CA ALA A 147 3.95 18.25 9.10
C ALA A 147 2.69 18.49 8.25
N ALA A 148 2.86 18.67 6.93
CA ALA A 148 1.74 18.79 6.00
C ALA A 148 0.89 17.50 5.95
N ARG A 149 1.52 16.33 5.84
CA ARG A 149 0.82 15.03 5.91
C ARG A 149 0.08 14.83 7.23
N ASN A 150 0.69 15.20 8.36
CA ASN A 150 0.05 15.12 9.67
C ASN A 150 -1.16 16.04 9.80
N THR A 151 -1.08 17.24 9.20
CA THR A 151 -2.19 18.20 9.17
C THR A 151 -3.36 17.66 8.36
N GLY A 152 -3.10 17.11 7.17
CA GLY A 152 -4.13 16.45 6.37
C GLY A 152 -4.71 15.21 7.07
N LEU A 153 -3.87 14.38 7.69
CA LEU A 153 -4.31 13.21 8.46
C LEU A 153 -5.25 13.58 9.61
N ALA A 154 -5.02 14.72 10.27
CA ALA A 154 -5.89 15.21 11.34
C ALA A 154 -7.27 15.65 10.83
N ALA A 155 -7.37 16.13 9.58
CA ALA A 155 -8.63 16.51 8.95
C ALA A 155 -9.44 15.31 8.43
N CYS A 156 -8.77 14.19 8.10
CA CYS A 156 -9.43 12.98 7.60
C CYS A 156 -10.50 12.44 8.58
N ARG A 157 -11.65 12.03 8.03
CA ARG A 157 -12.76 11.40 8.76
C ARG A 157 -13.03 9.95 8.38
N THR A 158 -12.41 9.49 7.30
CA THR A 158 -12.55 8.13 6.79
C THR A 158 -11.69 7.13 7.56
N ASP A 159 -11.96 5.83 7.37
CA ASP A 159 -11.22 4.74 8.01
C ASP A 159 -9.81 4.55 7.43
N PHE A 160 -9.65 4.86 6.14
CA PHE A 160 -8.38 4.76 5.44
C PHE A 160 -7.91 6.12 4.94
N VAL A 161 -6.59 6.30 4.89
CA VAL A 161 -5.95 7.51 4.36
C VAL A 161 -4.90 7.11 3.36
N ALA A 162 -4.93 7.74 2.19
CA ALA A 162 -3.93 7.58 1.15
C ALA A 162 -3.09 8.85 1.04
N PHE A 163 -1.77 8.76 1.22
CA PHE A 163 -0.87 9.88 0.98
C PHE A 163 -0.38 9.84 -0.46
N LEU A 164 -0.59 10.89 -1.25
CA LEU A 164 -0.01 11.04 -2.59
C LEU A 164 0.77 12.35 -2.66
N ASP A 165 1.92 12.38 -3.32
CA ASP A 165 2.67 13.63 -3.49
C ASP A 165 2.15 14.40 -4.72
N SER A 166 2.27 15.73 -4.71
CA SER A 166 1.74 16.60 -5.78
C SER A 166 2.28 16.32 -7.20
N ASP A 167 3.33 15.53 -7.35
CA ASP A 167 3.98 15.20 -8.61
C ASP A 167 3.71 13.77 -9.11
N VAL A 168 2.91 12.97 -8.38
CA VAL A 168 2.67 11.57 -8.75
C VAL A 168 1.59 11.43 -9.82
N ALA A 169 1.66 10.32 -10.56
CA ALA A 169 0.63 9.91 -11.51
C ALA A 169 0.18 8.47 -11.17
N PRO A 170 -0.95 8.30 -10.46
CA PRO A 170 -1.47 6.99 -10.15
C PRO A 170 -2.10 6.32 -11.38
N ARG A 171 -1.90 5.01 -11.52
CA ARG A 171 -2.56 4.21 -12.58
C ARG A 171 -4.03 3.96 -12.23
N ARG A 172 -4.88 3.78 -13.23
CA ARG A 172 -6.27 3.34 -13.00
C ARG A 172 -6.29 2.04 -12.19
N GLY A 173 -7.16 1.93 -11.20
CA GLY A 173 -7.27 0.76 -10.32
C GLY A 173 -6.23 0.69 -9.19
N TRP A 174 -5.39 1.72 -9.02
CA TRP A 174 -4.34 1.73 -8.00
C TRP A 174 -4.91 1.59 -6.59
N LEU A 175 -6.01 2.30 -6.29
CA LEU A 175 -6.56 2.40 -4.96
C LEU A 175 -7.23 1.09 -4.57
N GLU A 176 -8.04 0.52 -5.45
CA GLU A 176 -8.74 -0.75 -5.23
C GLU A 176 -7.75 -1.90 -5.01
N ALA A 177 -6.66 -1.92 -5.76
CA ALA A 177 -5.60 -2.90 -5.58
C ALA A 177 -4.93 -2.79 -4.21
N LEU A 178 -4.73 -1.57 -3.69
CA LEU A 178 -4.17 -1.36 -2.35
C LEU A 178 -5.20 -1.69 -1.26
N LEU A 179 -6.45 -1.24 -1.43
CA LEU A 179 -7.54 -1.46 -0.48
C LEU A 179 -7.84 -2.94 -0.27
N GLY A 180 -7.73 -3.76 -1.32
CA GLY A 180 -7.91 -5.21 -1.21
C GLY A 180 -7.08 -5.84 -0.10
N HIS A 181 -5.88 -5.34 0.20
CA HIS A 181 -5.04 -5.92 1.26
C HIS A 181 -5.58 -5.71 2.69
N PHE A 182 -6.45 -4.72 2.91
CA PHE A 182 -7.03 -4.44 4.22
C PHE A 182 -8.18 -5.40 4.61
N CYS A 183 -8.56 -6.35 3.74
CA CYS A 183 -9.41 -7.46 4.17
C CYS A 183 -8.71 -8.42 5.15
N ASP A 184 -7.38 -8.37 5.24
CA ASP A 184 -6.64 -8.92 6.38
C ASP A 184 -6.53 -7.83 7.47
N PRO A 185 -7.28 -7.95 8.59
CA PRO A 185 -7.28 -6.93 9.64
C PRO A 185 -5.93 -6.77 10.37
N THR A 186 -4.95 -7.64 10.09
CA THR A 186 -3.58 -7.48 10.60
C THR A 186 -2.73 -6.55 9.73
N VAL A 187 -3.22 -6.15 8.55
CA VAL A 187 -2.57 -5.20 7.65
C VAL A 187 -2.88 -3.78 8.09
N GLY A 188 -1.84 -3.01 8.41
CA GLY A 188 -1.96 -1.61 8.83
C GLY A 188 -1.56 -0.60 7.76
N LEU A 189 -0.77 -1.03 6.77
CA LEU A 189 -0.24 -0.17 5.71
C LEU A 189 -0.07 -0.98 4.43
N VAL A 190 -0.26 -0.33 3.29
CA VAL A 190 -0.02 -0.93 1.97
C VAL A 190 0.69 0.10 1.11
N ALA A 191 1.70 -0.34 0.36
CA ALA A 191 2.44 0.55 -0.55
C ALA A 191 2.54 -0.06 -1.96
N PRO A 192 2.33 0.75 -3.01
CA PRO A 192 2.60 0.35 -4.37
C PRO A 192 4.11 0.35 -4.63
N ARG A 193 4.52 -0.22 -5.77
CA ARG A 193 5.84 0.05 -6.34
C ARG A 193 5.84 1.49 -6.88
N ILE A 194 6.88 2.25 -6.60
CA ILE A 194 7.04 3.60 -7.15
C ILE A 194 8.08 3.54 -8.27
N VAL A 195 7.75 4.07 -9.44
CA VAL A 195 8.63 4.12 -10.61
C VAL A 195 8.77 5.55 -11.12
N GLY A 196 9.85 5.87 -11.82
CA GLY A 196 10.02 7.19 -12.42
C GLY A 196 9.01 7.45 -13.56
N LEU A 197 8.53 8.68 -13.69
CA LEU A 197 7.79 9.12 -14.87
C LEU A 197 8.72 9.15 -16.09
N SER A 198 8.46 8.31 -17.09
CA SER A 198 9.23 8.20 -18.35
C SER A 198 9.00 9.39 -19.30
N HIS A 199 9.25 10.62 -18.84
CA HIS A 199 8.95 11.83 -19.61
C HIS A 199 10.18 12.61 -20.10
N ASN A 200 11.40 12.16 -19.81
CA ASN A 200 12.59 12.81 -20.34
C ASN A 200 13.74 11.83 -20.58
N GLU A 201 14.42 11.97 -21.73
CA GLU A 201 15.65 11.24 -22.06
C GLU A 201 16.91 11.86 -21.44
N ASN A 202 16.77 12.68 -20.39
CA ASN A 202 17.94 13.27 -19.75
C ASN A 202 18.66 12.22 -18.87
N VAL A 203 19.96 12.45 -18.65
CA VAL A 203 20.84 11.50 -17.95
C VAL A 203 20.34 11.20 -16.53
N VAL A 204 19.74 12.19 -15.86
CA VAL A 204 19.18 12.04 -14.51
C VAL A 204 17.98 11.10 -14.51
N ALA A 205 17.04 11.25 -15.44
CA ALA A 205 15.87 10.37 -15.55
C ALA A 205 16.28 8.93 -15.92
N ARG A 206 17.29 8.77 -16.80
CA ARG A 206 17.85 7.44 -17.13
C ARG A 206 18.53 6.81 -15.90
N TYR A 207 19.22 7.59 -15.09
CA TYR A 207 19.82 7.12 -13.84
C TYR A 207 18.75 6.72 -12.80
N GLU A 208 17.76 7.57 -12.55
CA GLU A 208 16.64 7.28 -11.64
C GLU A 208 15.85 6.04 -12.09
N ALA A 209 15.65 5.84 -13.40
CA ALA A 209 14.97 4.65 -13.91
C ALA A 209 15.66 3.33 -13.53
N VAL A 210 16.97 3.36 -13.24
CA VAL A 210 17.76 2.18 -12.86
C VAL A 210 18.08 2.14 -11.36
N HIS A 211 18.28 3.31 -10.73
CA HIS A 211 18.82 3.43 -9.37
C HIS A 211 17.91 4.17 -8.38
N SER A 212 16.61 4.35 -8.67
CA SER A 212 15.73 5.07 -7.76
C SER A 212 15.66 4.41 -6.39
N SER A 213 15.96 5.17 -5.34
CA SER A 213 15.76 4.75 -3.94
C SER A 213 14.28 4.49 -3.61
N LEU A 214 13.37 5.00 -4.45
CA LEU A 214 11.94 4.80 -4.31
C LEU A 214 11.45 3.48 -4.94
N ASP A 215 12.17 2.91 -5.90
CA ASP A 215 11.85 1.61 -6.49
C ASP A 215 12.50 0.48 -5.68
N LEU A 216 11.69 -0.19 -4.84
CA LEU A 216 12.15 -1.36 -4.07
C LEU A 216 12.14 -2.67 -4.89
N GLY A 217 11.99 -2.55 -6.21
CA GLY A 217 11.99 -3.65 -7.16
C GLY A 217 10.59 -4.16 -7.49
N GLU A 218 10.53 -5.04 -8.48
CA GLU A 218 9.27 -5.50 -9.08
C GLU A 218 8.50 -6.51 -8.21
N ARG A 219 9.08 -6.91 -7.09
CA ARG A 219 8.67 -8.11 -6.37
C ARG A 219 7.93 -7.74 -5.10
N GLU A 220 6.77 -8.36 -4.95
CA GLU A 220 6.00 -8.30 -3.72
C GLU A 220 6.83 -8.90 -2.57
N ALA A 221 6.89 -8.19 -1.44
CA ALA A 221 7.55 -8.58 -0.21
C ALA A 221 6.92 -7.89 1.00
N ARG A 222 6.62 -8.67 2.05
CA ARG A 222 6.17 -8.12 3.33
C ARG A 222 7.14 -7.04 3.81
N CYS A 223 6.61 -5.90 4.28
CA CYS A 223 7.42 -4.89 4.95
C CYS A 223 7.29 -5.05 6.46
N CYS A 224 8.38 -5.45 7.10
CA CYS A 224 8.56 -5.50 8.54
C CYS A 224 10.05 -5.31 8.88
N PRO A 225 10.42 -4.95 10.12
CA PRO A 225 11.80 -4.61 10.48
C PRO A 225 12.85 -5.67 10.09
N THR A 226 12.45 -6.95 10.06
CA THR A 226 13.27 -8.11 9.72
C THR A 226 13.15 -8.58 8.27
N ALA A 227 12.30 -7.97 7.45
CA ALA A 227 12.12 -8.33 6.04
C ALA A 227 13.06 -7.56 5.11
N ARG A 228 13.19 -8.05 3.87
CA ARG A 228 14.00 -7.43 2.80
C ARG A 228 13.54 -6.02 2.45
N CYS A 229 12.23 -5.78 2.40
CA CYS A 229 11.68 -4.45 2.17
C CYS A 229 11.44 -3.77 3.51
N ARG A 230 12.33 -2.85 3.88
CA ARG A 230 12.13 -1.97 5.04
C ARG A 230 11.37 -0.73 4.57
N MET A 231 10.27 -0.42 5.24
CA MET A 231 9.41 0.72 4.93
C MET A 231 9.24 1.59 6.17
N SER A 232 9.36 2.90 6.00
CA SER A 232 8.94 3.89 7.00
C SER A 232 7.47 4.27 6.75
N PRO A 233 6.63 4.40 7.79
CA PRO A 233 5.24 4.84 7.65
C PRO A 233 5.09 6.27 7.10
N ALA A 234 6.16 7.07 7.07
CA ALA A 234 6.16 8.43 6.52
C ALA A 234 6.45 8.51 5.00
N ARG A 235 6.51 7.36 4.31
CA ARG A 235 6.87 7.29 2.89
C ARG A 235 5.74 7.79 1.98
N PRO A 236 6.05 8.52 0.91
CA PRO A 236 5.04 8.98 -0.05
C PRO A 236 4.33 7.83 -0.75
N SER A 237 3.12 8.11 -1.26
CA SER A 237 2.32 7.19 -2.07
C SER A 237 1.90 5.91 -1.33
N SER A 238 1.48 5.99 -0.08
CA SER A 238 1.05 4.84 0.74
C SER A 238 -0.39 4.98 1.23
N VAL A 239 -1.06 3.84 1.46
CA VAL A 239 -2.40 3.79 2.06
C VAL A 239 -2.29 3.15 3.43
N GLY A 240 -2.80 3.82 4.46
CA GLY A 240 -2.81 3.34 5.84
C GLY A 240 -4.23 3.24 6.40
N ALA A 241 -4.47 2.21 7.21
CA ALA A 241 -5.65 2.16 8.06
C ALA A 241 -5.43 3.10 9.25
N ARG A 242 -6.43 3.94 9.54
CA ARG A 242 -6.43 4.69 10.78
C ARG A 242 -6.75 3.73 11.92
N PRO A 243 -6.05 3.85 13.07
CA PRO A 243 -6.45 3.10 14.24
C PRO A 243 -7.87 3.56 14.63
N SER A 244 -8.86 2.69 14.47
CA SER A 244 -10.09 2.80 15.25
C SER A 244 -9.69 2.73 16.74
N GLY A 245 -10.41 3.41 17.63
CA GLY A 245 -10.02 3.63 19.03
C GLY A 245 -9.91 2.38 19.92
N ARG A 246 -9.39 1.24 19.44
CA ARG A 246 -9.11 0.03 20.23
C ARG A 246 -7.70 -0.51 19.96
N SER A 247 -6.90 -0.46 21.03
CA SER A 247 -5.59 -1.08 21.27
C SER A 247 -4.43 -0.68 20.34
N ALA A 248 -3.59 0.22 20.86
CA ALA A 248 -2.18 0.32 20.51
C ALA A 248 -1.47 -0.97 20.98
N GLY A 249 -1.41 -1.99 20.13
CA GLY A 249 -0.82 -3.27 20.53
C GLY A 249 -0.81 -4.37 19.47
N SER A 250 -0.72 -4.03 18.18
CA SER A 250 -0.52 -5.06 17.14
C SER A 250 0.56 -4.63 16.15
N THR A 251 1.43 -5.57 15.83
CA THR A 251 2.52 -5.44 14.86
C THR A 251 1.92 -5.10 13.50
N ARG A 252 1.93 -3.81 13.12
CA ARG A 252 1.35 -3.33 11.85
C ARG A 252 2.05 -4.02 10.67
N ARG A 253 1.31 -4.81 9.89
CA ARG A 253 1.87 -5.46 8.69
C ARG A 253 1.74 -4.52 7.50
N CYS A 254 2.82 -4.42 6.74
CA CYS A 254 2.82 -3.74 5.46
C CYS A 254 2.77 -4.78 4.33
N SER A 255 1.81 -4.64 3.41
CA SER A 255 1.76 -5.45 2.18
C SER A 255 2.13 -4.58 0.98
N PRO A 256 2.96 -5.05 0.04
CA PRO A 256 3.09 -4.40 -1.24
C PRO A 256 2.00 -4.88 -2.20
N ALA A 257 1.49 -3.96 -3.01
CA ALA A 257 0.62 -4.31 -4.13
C ALA A 257 1.40 -4.31 -5.45
N ARG A 258 0.88 -5.08 -6.42
CA ARG A 258 1.41 -5.14 -7.80
C ARG A 258 1.22 -3.87 -8.62
N THR A 259 0.58 -2.84 -8.06
CA THR A 259 0.34 -1.61 -8.77
C THR A 259 1.57 -0.73 -8.72
N SER A 260 2.01 -0.25 -9.89
CA SER A 260 3.02 0.79 -9.99
C SER A 260 2.36 2.15 -9.99
N THR A 261 2.89 3.06 -9.18
CA THR A 261 2.56 4.49 -9.19
C THR A 261 3.80 5.23 -9.67
N CYS A 262 3.63 6.22 -10.55
CA CYS A 262 4.78 6.97 -11.06
C CYS A 262 5.02 8.22 -10.19
N ALA A 263 6.26 8.53 -9.81
CA ALA A 263 6.64 9.76 -9.09
C ALA A 263 7.54 10.65 -9.96
N GLY A 264 7.39 11.98 -9.83
CA GLY A 264 8.29 12.98 -10.41
C GLY A 264 9.40 13.35 -9.42
N GLY A 265 10.52 13.86 -9.93
CA GLY A 265 11.61 14.44 -9.15
C GLY A 265 11.75 15.94 -9.44
#